data_AF-K8PMV0-F1
#
_entry.id   AF-K8PMV0-F1
#
_cell.length_a   1.000
_cell.length_b   1.000
_cell.length_c   1.000
_cell.angle_alpha   90.00
_cell.angle_beta   90.00
_cell.angle_gamma   90.00
#
_symmetry.space_group_name_H-M   'P 1'
#
loop_
_entity.id
_entity.type
_entity.pdbx_description
1 polymer ?
#
loop_
_entity_poly.entity_id
_entity_poly.type
_entity_poly.pdbx_seq_one_letter_code
_entity_poly.pdbx_strand_id
1 'polypeptide(L)'
;MLERMAESPWANTINTIGDPSVLLWISGAIFVPAGVALAVGFMTRLSSVALFVTLVPITITMHVAPGHAGPLFKNIAILGALIHFVFNGSGAVAIDRAFPLAAEHR
;
A
#
# COMPACT_ATOMS: atom_id res chain seq x y z
N MET A 1 2.49 -10.16 14.98
CA MET A 1 1.50 -9.48 14.10
C MET A 1 0.17 -10.21 14.13
N LEU A 2 0.16 -11.53 13.96
CA LEU A 2 -1.03 -12.38 14.19
C LEU A 2 -1.63 -12.21 15.60
N GLU A 3 -0.78 -12.09 16.62
CA GLU A 3 -1.22 -11.82 18.00
C GLU A 3 -1.97 -10.49 18.13
N ARG A 4 -1.51 -9.44 17.43
CA ARG A 4 -2.20 -8.13 17.39
C ARG A 4 -3.48 -8.16 16.55
N MET A 5 -3.56 -9.06 15.57
CA MET A 5 -4.80 -9.31 14.83
C MET A 5 -5.83 -10.01 15.71
N ALA A 6 -5.40 -10.92 16.58
CA ALA A 6 -6.27 -11.60 17.55
C ALA A 6 -6.79 -10.65 18.65
N GLU A 7 -5.98 -9.68 19.07
CA GLU A 7 -6.37 -8.64 20.04
C GLU A 7 -7.20 -7.49 19.43
N SER A 8 -7.32 -7.45 18.09
CA SER A 8 -8.07 -6.38 17.42
C SER A 8 -9.57 -6.49 17.69
N PRO A 9 -10.29 -5.37 17.91
CA PRO A 9 -11.76 -5.35 17.94
C PRO A 9 -12.40 -5.93 16.68
N TRP A 10 -11.64 -5.97 15.58
CA TRP A 10 -12.07 -6.47 14.26
C TRP A 10 -11.70 -7.93 14.01
N ALA A 11 -11.14 -8.66 14.98
CA ALA A 11 -10.69 -10.04 14.81
C ALA A 11 -11.77 -10.96 14.23
N ASN A 12 -13.03 -10.83 14.68
CA ASN A 12 -14.15 -11.60 14.11
C ASN A 12 -14.39 -11.26 12.64
N THR A 13 -14.35 -9.99 12.26
CA THR A 13 -14.51 -9.57 10.86
C THR A 13 -13.36 -10.08 9.98
N ILE A 14 -12.13 -10.05 10.47
CA ILE A 14 -10.96 -10.55 9.73
C ILE A 14 -11.12 -12.06 9.48
N ASN A 15 -11.48 -12.84 10.50
CA ASN A 15 -11.71 -14.28 10.37
C ASN A 15 -12.88 -14.64 9.43
N THR A 16 -13.86 -13.75 9.25
CA THR A 16 -14.92 -13.96 8.24
C THR A 16 -14.47 -13.70 6.80
N ILE A 17 -13.44 -12.87 6.60
CA ILE A 17 -12.88 -12.57 5.28
C ILE A 17 -11.92 -13.69 4.83
N GLY A 18 -11.13 -14.23 5.76
CA GLY A 18 -10.23 -15.34 5.48
C GLY A 18 -9.23 -15.57 6.61
N ASP A 19 -8.36 -16.56 6.43
CA ASP A 19 -7.31 -16.84 7.41
C ASP A 19 -6.37 -15.62 7.54
N PRO A 20 -6.19 -15.05 8.76
CA PRO A 20 -5.33 -13.88 8.98
C PRO A 20 -3.89 -14.08 8.50
N SER A 21 -3.38 -15.32 8.54
CA SER A 21 -2.04 -15.65 8.03
C SER A 21 -1.97 -15.53 6.51
N VAL A 22 -2.99 -16.01 5.80
CA VAL A 22 -3.09 -15.92 4.33
C VAL A 22 -3.23 -14.46 3.89
N LEU A 23 -4.08 -13.69 4.57
CA LEU A 23 -4.24 -12.25 4.32
C LEU A 23 -2.93 -11.49 4.54
N LEU A 24 -2.16 -11.85 5.57
CA LEU A 24 -0.85 -11.28 5.84
C LEU A 24 0.15 -11.59 4.71
N TRP A 25 0.22 -12.84 4.25
CA TRP A 25 1.08 -13.23 3.13
C TRP A 25 0.71 -12.52 1.82
N ILE A 26 -0.58 -12.46 1.50
CA ILE A 26 -1.07 -11.75 0.30
C ILE A 26 -0.72 -10.27 0.38
N SER A 27 -0.95 -9.63 1.53
CA SER A 27 -0.61 -8.22 1.70
C SER A 27 0.89 -7.96 1.51
N GLY A 28 1.76 -8.81 2.07
CA GLY A 28 3.20 -8.73 1.87
C GLY A 28 3.61 -8.94 0.41
N ALA A 29 3.01 -9.92 -0.25
CA ALA A 29 3.24 -10.22 -1.66
C ALA A 29 2.83 -9.07 -2.59
N ILE A 30 1.89 -8.20 -2.19
CA ILE A 30 1.54 -6.98 -2.95
C ILE A 30 2.45 -5.81 -2.53
N PHE A 31 2.65 -5.62 -1.22
CA PHE A 31 3.40 -4.49 -0.67
C PHE A 31 4.85 -4.42 -1.13
N VAL A 32 5.53 -5.56 -1.14
CA VAL A 32 6.95 -5.63 -1.50
C VAL A 32 7.17 -5.24 -2.97
N PRO A 33 6.57 -5.91 -3.97
CA PRO A 33 6.79 -5.56 -5.36
C PRO A 33 6.22 -4.18 -5.71
N ALA A 34 5.04 -3.81 -5.22
CA ALA A 34 4.48 -2.48 -5.50
C ALA A 34 5.29 -1.36 -4.84
N GLY A 35 5.84 -1.60 -3.64
CA GLY A 35 6.73 -0.68 -2.95
C GLY A 35 8.06 -0.49 -3.68
N VAL A 36 8.67 -1.59 -4.14
CA VAL A 36 9.90 -1.53 -4.96
C VAL A 36 9.63 -0.83 -6.28
N ALA A 37 8.55 -1.18 -6.98
CA ALA A 37 8.15 -0.54 -8.23
C ALA A 37 7.91 0.96 -8.04
N LEU A 38 7.22 1.37 -6.98
CA LEU A 38 7.04 2.78 -6.65
C LEU A 38 8.37 3.49 -6.35
N ALA A 39 9.29 2.84 -5.62
CA ALA A 39 10.58 3.41 -5.24
C ALA A 39 11.49 3.69 -6.44
N VAL A 40 11.48 2.81 -7.45
CA VAL A 40 12.21 3.04 -8.71
C VAL A 40 11.41 3.87 -9.72
N GLY A 41 10.18 4.25 -9.40
CA GLY A 41 9.30 5.01 -10.28
C GLY A 41 8.87 4.23 -11.52
N PHE A 42 8.63 2.92 -11.37
CA PHE A 42 8.06 2.04 -12.37
C PHE A 42 6.55 1.86 -12.15
N MET A 43 5.77 2.08 -13.21
CA MET A 43 4.30 2.08 -13.19
C MET A 43 3.74 2.87 -12.01
N THR A 44 4.26 4.07 -11.77
CA THR A 44 4.11 4.84 -10.53
C THR A 44 2.66 4.97 -10.08
N ARG A 45 1.74 5.23 -11.01
CA ARG A 45 0.30 5.31 -10.72
C ARG A 45 -0.29 3.96 -10.29
N LEU A 46 0.02 2.89 -11.01
CA LEU A 46 -0.50 1.56 -10.70
C LEU A 46 0.05 1.04 -9.37
N SER A 47 1.35 1.19 -9.15
CA SER A 47 2.04 0.86 -7.90
C SER A 47 1.43 1.62 -6.72
N SER A 48 1.13 2.91 -6.90
CA SER A 48 0.49 3.73 -5.87
C SER A 48 -0.95 3.28 -5.56
N VAL A 49 -1.75 2.95 -6.57
CA VAL A 49 -3.11 2.43 -6.38
C VAL A 49 -3.08 1.08 -5.67
N ALA A 50 -2.19 0.17 -6.08
CA ALA A 50 -2.06 -1.15 -5.46
C ALA A 50 -1.69 -1.04 -3.97
N LEU A 51 -0.73 -0.17 -3.64
CA LEU A 51 -0.37 0.10 -2.24
C LEU A 51 -1.51 0.76 -1.48
N PHE A 52 -2.22 1.71 -2.08
CA PHE A 52 -3.32 2.42 -1.43
C PHE A 52 -4.46 1.47 -1.07
N VAL A 53 -4.94 0.67 -2.03
CA VAL A 53 -6.03 -0.29 -1.83
C VAL A 53 -5.66 -1.34 -0.79
N THR A 54 -4.38 -1.73 -0.71
CA THR A 54 -3.91 -2.71 0.29
C THR A 54 -3.74 -2.08 1.68
N LEU A 55 -3.27 -0.83 1.76
CA LEU A 55 -2.96 -0.15 3.02
C LEU A 55 -4.21 0.31 3.78
N VAL A 56 -5.26 0.73 3.09
CA VAL A 56 -6.52 1.19 3.71
C VAL A 56 -7.14 0.13 4.64
N PRO A 57 -7.45 -1.10 4.20
CA PRO A 57 -8.06 -2.11 5.06
C PRO A 57 -7.13 -2.52 6.21
N ILE A 58 -5.82 -2.60 5.98
CA ILE A 58 -4.83 -2.88 7.05
C ILE A 58 -4.84 -1.79 8.12
N THR A 59 -4.94 -0.53 7.71
CA THR A 59 -4.95 0.61 8.65
C THR A 59 -6.20 0.59 9.52
N ILE A 60 -7.36 0.32 8.91
CA ILE A 60 -8.64 0.26 9.62
C ILE A 60 -8.66 -0.93 10.60
N THR A 61 -8.24 -2.12 10.15
CA THR A 61 -8.34 -3.35 10.95
C THR A 61 -7.30 -3.45 12.07
N MET A 62 -6.10 -2.88 11.88
CA MET A 62 -4.98 -3.05 12.81
C MET A 62 -4.71 -1.85 13.73
N HIS A 63 -5.11 -0.65 13.31
CA HIS A 63 -4.69 0.58 14.00
C HIS A 63 -5.83 1.47 14.50
N VAL A 64 -7.09 1.07 14.28
CA VAL A 64 -8.27 1.67 14.93
C VAL A 64 -8.51 0.97 16.26
N ALA A 65 -7.58 1.17 17.21
CA ALA A 65 -7.69 0.69 18.59
C ALA A 65 -7.29 1.80 19.58
N PRO A 66 -7.90 1.86 20.78
CA PRO A 66 -7.58 2.90 21.77
C PRO A 66 -6.09 2.88 22.15
N GLY A 67 -5.44 4.06 22.19
CA GLY A 67 -4.04 4.21 22.58
C GLY A 67 -2.99 4.00 21.48
N HIS A 68 -3.39 3.68 20.25
CA HIS A 68 -2.47 3.37 19.12
C HIS A 68 -2.49 4.43 18.01
N ALA A 69 -2.61 5.72 18.38
CA ALA A 69 -2.72 6.82 17.41
C ALA A 69 -1.46 7.04 16.55
N GLY A 70 -0.26 6.80 17.09
CA GLY A 70 1.01 7.01 16.37
C GLY A 70 1.12 6.19 15.07
N PRO A 71 0.97 4.86 15.13
CA PRO A 71 0.92 4.01 13.93
C PRO A 71 -0.18 4.40 12.92
N LEU A 72 -1.34 4.85 13.42
CA LEU A 72 -2.45 5.29 12.57
C LEU A 72 -2.07 6.54 11.76
N PHE A 73 -1.47 7.56 12.39
CA PHE A 73 -1.03 8.77 11.71
C PHE A 73 0.06 8.51 10.67
N LYS A 74 1.00 7.58 10.94
CA LYS A 74 1.99 7.16 9.94
C LYS A 74 1.31 6.62 8.67
N ASN A 75 0.31 5.76 8.83
CA ASN A 75 -0.39 5.19 7.69
C ASN A 75 -1.21 6.26 6.93
N ILE A 76 -1.82 7.21 7.63
CA ILE A 76 -2.50 8.35 7.00
C ILE A 76 -1.53 9.19 6.18
N ALA A 77 -0.33 9.47 6.69
CA ALA A 77 0.69 10.19 5.95
C ALA A 77 1.11 9.44 4.67
N ILE A 78 1.30 8.12 4.75
CA ILE A 78 1.61 7.28 3.60
C ILE A 78 0.44 7.30 2.59
N LEU A 79 -0.81 7.17 3.04
CA LEU A 79 -1.99 7.25 2.16
C LEU A 79 -2.06 8.61 1.44
N GLY A 80 -1.77 9.70 2.13
CA GLY A 80 -1.68 11.04 1.51
C GLY A 80 -0.60 11.12 0.43
N ALA A 81 0.59 10.55 0.68
CA ALA A 81 1.65 10.48 -0.32
C ALA A 81 1.26 9.62 -1.53
N LEU A 82 0.60 8.48 -1.31
CA LEU A 82 0.11 7.62 -2.40
C LEU A 82 -0.93 8.33 -3.26
N ILE A 83 -1.88 9.06 -2.66
CA ILE A 83 -2.84 9.91 -3.38
C ILE A 83 -2.11 10.92 -4.26
N HIS A 84 -1.06 11.57 -3.72
CA HIS A 84 -0.26 12.51 -4.50
C HIS A 84 0.33 11.84 -5.75
N PHE A 85 0.91 10.64 -5.65
CA PHE A 85 1.46 9.90 -6.79
C PHE A 85 0.41 9.38 -7.78
N VAL A 86 -0.80 9.06 -7.32
CA VAL A 86 -1.92 8.68 -8.20
C VAL A 86 -2.26 9.82 -9.16
N PHE A 87 -2.39 11.05 -8.65
CA PHE A 87 -2.78 12.21 -9.46
C PHE A 87 -1.59 12.84 -10.20
N ASN A 88 -0.47 13.05 -9.54
CA ASN A 88 0.69 13.76 -10.10
C ASN A 88 1.61 12.84 -10.92
N GLY A 89 1.46 11.52 -10.81
CA GLY A 89 2.28 10.57 -11.56
C GLY A 89 3.72 10.50 -11.05
N SER A 90 4.63 10.06 -11.92
CA SER A 90 6.02 9.80 -11.59
C SER A 90 6.86 11.08 -11.49
N GLY A 91 7.96 11.05 -10.74
CA GLY A 91 8.88 12.18 -10.57
C GLY A 91 9.87 12.34 -11.73
N ALA A 92 10.79 13.30 -11.63
CA ALA A 92 11.80 13.57 -12.66
C ALA A 92 12.82 12.43 -12.84
N VAL A 93 13.08 11.65 -11.78
CA VAL A 93 14.09 10.55 -11.76
C VAL A 93 13.43 9.17 -11.94
N ALA A 94 12.17 9.12 -12.35
CA ALA A 94 11.43 7.86 -12.46
C ALA A 94 11.78 7.08 -13.74
N ILE A 95 11.86 5.75 -13.65
CA ILE A 95 12.05 4.86 -14.81
C ILE A 95 10.93 5.05 -15.86
N ASP A 96 9.71 5.33 -15.42
CA ASP A 96 8.58 5.68 -16.30
C ASP A 96 8.92 6.83 -17.28
N ARG A 97 9.83 7.74 -16.89
CA ARG A 97 10.31 8.86 -17.72
C ARG A 97 11.59 8.59 -18.48
N ALA A 98 12.29 7.48 -18.22
CA ALA A 98 13.43 7.03 -19.02
C ALA A 98 12.99 6.27 -20.28
N PHE A 99 11.74 5.81 -20.32
CA PHE A 99 11.11 5.11 -21.46
C PHE A 99 10.27 5.92 -22.49
N PRO A 100 10.36 7.25 -22.71
CA PRO A 100 9.43 7.94 -23.62
C PRO A 100 9.80 7.91 -25.12
N LEU A 101 10.91 7.32 -25.59
CA LEU A 101 11.40 7.61 -26.96
C LEU A 101 11.72 6.42 -27.88
N ALA A 102 11.21 5.22 -27.63
CA ALA A 102 11.35 4.12 -28.61
C ALA A 102 10.19 4.04 -29.65
N ALA A 103 9.14 4.86 -29.51
CA ALA A 103 7.90 4.71 -30.29
C ALA A 103 7.63 5.85 -31.28
N GLU A 104 8.43 6.92 -31.33
CA GLU A 104 8.15 8.11 -32.15
C GLU A 104 8.98 8.20 -33.46
N HIS A 105 9.63 7.10 -33.87
CA HIS A 105 10.40 7.00 -35.12
C HIS A 105 9.94 5.85 -36.03
N ARG A 106 8.63 5.73 -36.30
CA ARG A 106 8.10 4.95 -37.42
C ARG A 106 7.03 5.70 -38.18
#